data_AF-A0A927J6C5-F1
#
_entry.id   AF-A0A927J6C5-F1
#
_cell.length_a   1.000
_cell.length_b   1.000
_cell.length_c   1.000
_cell.angle_alpha   90.00
_cell.angle_beta   90.00
_cell.angle_gamma   90.00
#
_symmetry.space_group_name_H-M   'P 1'
#
loop_
_entity.id
_entity.type
_entity.pdbx_description
1 polymer ?
#
loop_
_entity_poly.entity_id
_entity_poly.type
_entity_poly.pdbx_seq_one_letter_code
_entity_poly.pdbx_strand_id
1 'polypeptide(L)'
;MKKIFTICITSLLILFLFQACTQEELVTVNDPLELDENSLQYQQYMEERAIELIKSYRFDQLGNTIDRIKDPVVKEKILALLTEYRTIAFNEALYIAKPTNDTLFFFPPNVEDRKEAKGITLNYTMNSMVTLNEIGVLHGFKNFPKLELLIFYNSLVTSIKDLNTLPELKRFDWRVDAYDFSQRYPDIELTPSAVNFDFSQNNKLEDLLLEYVEMGKMKYPVGKIKTGTIRDAIVNKGEDIDAIAANNLAIYGASKSTELTLKSRNIDSLTLYLDGLSSLDISGASMLKLDLSYKENLEKIKLNEGLKKLVSFRAGKLTEKPNFPKSLQELYIENYSLSDKNFSILTNLNKMTLGSEGFDGLTLPTNIEEILFTIPWPYTAKFGSGFNRDYSNLTKLKKVIINNIPINQTGLIFPANLEYLEFKDYTSGNKISGTGDYSNISNLKTFRANHTVEFEFAPKLPPYLSTLYLYRLILPTGATFDISNLTNLQFLNISMSSPNPITLILPTNLAEDAVKAGSALVGGVASLLLPKGSTIVNEPEWLSKYVQLY
;
A
#
# COMPACT_ATOMS: atom_id res chain seq x y z
N MET A 1 25.11 25.66 28.64
CA MET A 1 24.55 25.19 29.93
C MET A 1 24.69 23.67 29.97
N LYS A 2 25.53 23.14 30.87
CA LYS A 2 25.76 21.70 31.05
C LYS A 2 24.64 21.13 31.94
N LYS A 3 23.94 20.08 31.49
CA LYS A 3 23.03 19.27 32.33
C LYS A 3 23.73 17.95 32.64
N ILE A 4 23.96 17.72 33.92
CA ILE A 4 24.46 16.46 34.50
C ILE A 4 23.21 15.63 34.83
N PHE A 5 23.12 14.41 34.29
CA PHE A 5 22.13 13.43 34.71
C PHE A 5 22.82 12.35 35.56
N THR A 6 22.50 12.34 36.84
CA THR A 6 22.85 11.29 37.80
C THR A 6 21.78 10.21 37.72
N ILE A 7 22.17 8.97 37.45
CA ILE A 7 21.31 7.78 37.47
C ILE A 7 21.40 7.17 38.88
N CYS A 8 20.28 7.10 39.60
CA CYS A 8 20.15 6.31 40.82
C CYS A 8 19.61 4.92 40.47
N ILE A 9 20.42 3.89 40.69
CA ILE A 9 20.00 2.50 40.82
C ILE A 9 19.69 2.26 42.30
N THR A 10 18.50 1.80 42.64
CA THR A 10 18.28 0.76 43.68
C THR A 10 16.81 0.38 43.77
N SER A 11 16.47 -0.73 43.12
CA SER A 11 15.40 -1.64 43.56
C SER A 11 16.10 -2.75 44.34
N LEU A 12 16.32 -2.56 45.64
CA LEU A 12 16.79 -3.64 46.52
C LEU A 12 15.63 -4.07 47.42
N LEU A 13 15.43 -5.38 47.47
CA LEU A 13 14.38 -6.09 48.17
C LEU A 13 14.13 -5.55 49.58
N ILE A 14 12.90 -5.09 49.81
CA ILE A 14 12.28 -5.13 51.12
C ILE A 14 11.56 -6.47 51.21
N LEU A 15 12.04 -7.38 52.08
CA LEU A 15 11.15 -8.00 53.06
C LEU A 15 11.94 -8.59 54.25
N PHE A 16 12.04 -7.76 55.28
CA PHE A 16 11.89 -8.06 56.70
C PHE A 16 12.69 -9.22 57.31
N LEU A 17 13.70 -8.84 58.11
CA LEU A 17 13.79 -9.33 59.49
C LEU A 17 13.95 -8.12 60.43
N PHE A 18 12.97 -7.91 61.31
CA PHE A 18 13.03 -6.92 62.39
C PHE A 18 13.58 -7.56 63.67
N GLN A 19 14.45 -6.78 64.32
CA GLN A 19 14.70 -6.68 65.77
C GLN A 19 15.42 -7.84 66.51
N ALA A 20 16.69 -7.61 66.83
CA ALA A 20 17.09 -7.18 68.17
C ALA A 20 18.40 -6.37 68.11
N CYS A 21 18.38 -5.26 68.82
CA CYS A 21 19.38 -4.19 68.81
C CYS A 21 20.52 -4.53 69.78
N THR A 22 21.77 -4.47 69.33
CA THR A 22 22.85 -3.87 70.12
C THR A 22 23.74 -3.06 69.19
N GLN A 23 23.97 -1.84 69.66
CA GLN A 23 24.48 -0.69 68.94
C GLN A 23 26.00 -0.74 68.86
N GLU A 24 26.56 -1.17 67.72
CA GLU A 24 27.94 -0.88 67.34
C GLU A 24 27.96 -0.39 65.88
N GLU A 25 28.44 0.84 65.73
CA GLU A 25 28.73 1.62 64.52
C GLU A 25 27.79 1.49 63.30
N LEU A 26 26.94 2.50 63.16
CA LEU A 26 26.33 2.88 61.89
C LEU A 26 27.44 3.26 60.90
N VAL A 27 27.71 2.41 59.92
CA VAL A 27 28.50 2.77 58.73
C VAL A 27 27.76 3.89 58.00
N THR A 28 28.37 5.07 57.96
CA THR A 28 27.89 6.25 57.27
C THR A 28 27.81 6.01 55.76
N VAL A 29 26.70 6.46 55.14
CA VAL A 29 26.33 6.32 53.72
C VAL A 29 27.19 7.24 52.81
N ASN A 30 28.50 7.34 53.05
CA ASN A 30 29.45 8.10 52.23
C ASN A 30 30.84 7.46 52.12
N ASP A 31 31.08 6.30 52.74
CA ASP A 31 32.28 5.53 52.43
C ASP A 31 32.05 4.74 51.14
N PRO A 32 32.96 4.79 50.14
CA PRO A 32 32.92 3.84 49.05
C PRO A 32 32.96 2.46 49.67
N LEU A 33 31.98 1.61 49.37
CA LEU A 33 32.13 0.18 49.58
C LEU A 33 33.39 -0.22 48.82
N GLU A 34 34.53 -0.28 49.52
CA GLU A 34 35.69 -1.02 49.05
C GLU A 34 35.22 -2.47 48.99
N LEU A 35 34.68 -2.83 47.82
CA LEU A 35 34.50 -4.23 47.47
C LEU A 35 35.91 -4.81 47.45
N ASP A 36 36.31 -5.41 48.58
CA ASP A 36 37.55 -6.17 48.65
C ASP A 36 37.44 -7.26 47.59
N GLU A 37 38.15 -7.03 46.47
CA GLU A 37 38.15 -7.94 45.34
C GLU A 37 38.74 -9.30 45.71
N ASN A 38 39.43 -9.41 46.85
CA ASN A 38 39.99 -10.66 47.35
C ASN A 38 39.05 -11.38 48.33
N SER A 39 37.94 -10.76 48.73
CA SER A 39 36.98 -11.40 49.64
C SER A 39 36.29 -12.59 48.97
N LEU A 40 36.03 -13.63 49.76
CA LEU A 40 35.37 -14.85 49.28
C LEU A 40 33.98 -14.56 48.68
N GLN A 41 33.21 -13.69 49.31
CA GLN A 41 31.86 -13.30 48.88
C GLN A 41 31.87 -12.60 47.52
N TYR A 42 32.85 -11.71 47.30
CA TYR A 42 33.01 -11.03 46.04
C TYR A 42 33.45 -11.98 44.92
N GLN A 43 34.39 -12.88 45.20
CA GLN A 43 34.84 -13.89 44.23
C GLN A 43 33.70 -14.86 43.84
N GLN A 44 32.86 -15.27 44.80
CA GLN A 44 31.65 -16.07 44.55
C GLN A 44 30.65 -15.32 43.68
N TYR A 45 30.36 -14.06 43.99
CA TYR A 45 29.47 -13.22 43.19
C TYR A 45 29.97 -13.10 41.73
N MET A 46 31.27 -12.90 41.52
CA MET A 46 31.86 -12.81 40.18
C MET A 46 31.76 -14.15 39.42
N GLU A 47 31.98 -15.29 40.08
CA GLU A 47 31.78 -16.61 39.47
C GLU A 47 30.30 -16.80 39.06
N GLU A 48 29.36 -16.60 39.98
CA GLU A 48 27.92 -16.78 39.73
C GLU A 48 27.43 -15.86 38.61
N ARG A 49 27.84 -14.59 38.64
CA ARG A 49 27.49 -13.61 37.61
C ARG A 49 28.06 -13.99 36.25
N ALA A 50 29.30 -14.47 36.18
CA ALA A 50 29.89 -14.95 34.93
C ALA A 50 29.13 -16.17 34.39
N ILE A 51 28.80 -17.15 35.25
CA ILE A 51 28.03 -18.33 34.85
C ILE A 51 26.64 -17.94 34.34
N GLU A 52 25.94 -17.05 35.05
CA GLU A 52 24.61 -16.57 34.66
C GLU A 52 24.64 -15.89 33.29
N LEU A 53 25.59 -14.99 33.07
CA LEU A 53 25.76 -14.28 31.80
C LEU A 53 26.14 -15.22 30.66
N ILE A 54 27.03 -16.19 30.90
CA ILE A 54 27.42 -17.20 29.90
C ILE A 54 26.23 -18.08 29.52
N LYS A 55 25.48 -18.59 30.51
CA LYS A 55 24.34 -19.48 30.28
C LYS A 55 23.14 -18.78 29.65
N SER A 56 23.01 -17.47 29.86
CA SER A 56 22.02 -16.61 29.20
C SER A 56 22.50 -16.05 27.86
N TYR A 57 23.68 -16.43 27.38
CA TYR A 57 24.28 -15.98 26.12
C TYR A 57 24.53 -14.47 26.03
N ARG A 58 24.59 -13.78 27.18
CA ARG A 58 24.90 -12.35 27.30
C ARG A 58 26.39 -12.10 27.42
N PHE A 59 27.15 -12.61 26.44
CA PHE A 59 28.61 -12.44 26.41
C PHE A 59 29.02 -10.97 26.30
N ASP A 60 28.16 -10.13 25.70
CA ASP A 60 28.31 -8.68 25.61
C ASP A 60 28.35 -8.00 27.00
N GLN A 61 27.78 -8.63 28.01
CA GLN A 61 27.71 -8.09 29.37
C GLN A 61 28.82 -8.62 30.29
N LEU A 62 29.69 -9.51 29.81
CA LEU A 62 30.77 -10.07 30.63
C LEU A 62 31.82 -9.02 31.02
N GLY A 63 32.08 -8.02 30.17
CA GLY A 63 33.04 -6.95 30.46
C GLY A 63 34.38 -7.49 30.97
N ASN A 64 34.84 -6.96 32.11
CA ASN A 64 36.04 -7.41 32.83
C ASN A 64 35.75 -8.43 33.95
N THR A 65 34.54 -8.99 34.03
CA THR A 65 34.11 -9.93 35.10
C THR A 65 35.09 -11.09 35.24
N ILE A 66 35.49 -11.71 34.11
CA ILE A 66 36.42 -12.86 34.09
C ILE A 66 37.82 -12.45 34.56
N ASP A 67 38.26 -11.22 34.29
CA ASP A 67 39.58 -10.74 34.71
C ASP A 67 39.65 -10.40 36.20
N ARG A 68 38.50 -10.16 36.84
CA ARG A 68 38.38 -9.88 38.28
C ARG A 68 38.33 -11.15 39.13
N ILE A 69 38.17 -12.32 38.50
CA ILE A 69 38.30 -13.64 39.16
C ILE A 69 39.80 -13.92 39.41
N LYS A 70 40.19 -14.08 40.67
CA LYS A 70 41.58 -14.27 41.10
C LYS A 70 42.00 -15.73 41.20
N ASP A 71 41.06 -16.63 41.51
CA ASP A 71 41.32 -18.07 41.57
C ASP A 71 41.56 -18.61 40.15
N PRO A 72 42.78 -19.11 39.83
CA PRO A 72 43.11 -19.63 38.50
C PRO A 72 42.23 -20.82 38.07
N VAL A 73 41.84 -21.68 39.01
CA VAL A 73 41.03 -22.88 38.73
C VAL A 73 39.60 -22.48 38.37
N VAL A 74 39.03 -21.53 39.12
CA VAL A 74 37.71 -20.97 38.80
C VAL A 74 37.74 -20.23 37.47
N LYS A 75 38.77 -19.42 37.24
CA LYS A 75 38.95 -18.69 35.97
C LYS A 75 39.02 -19.64 34.77
N GLU A 76 39.79 -20.73 34.87
CA GLU A 76 39.90 -21.75 33.82
C GLU A 76 38.55 -22.44 33.54
N LYS A 77 37.81 -22.81 34.59
CA LYS A 77 36.45 -23.39 34.48
C LYS A 77 35.48 -22.43 33.78
N ILE A 78 35.51 -21.14 34.11
CA ILE A 78 34.66 -20.12 33.47
C ILE A 78 35.03 -19.92 31.99
N LEU A 79 36.32 -19.93 31.65
CA LEU A 79 36.78 -19.84 30.27
C LEU A 79 36.40 -21.05 29.43
N ALA A 80 36.45 -22.26 30.01
CA ALA A 80 35.95 -23.47 29.36
C ALA A 80 34.43 -23.37 29.10
N LEU A 81 33.65 -22.95 30.10
CA LEU A 81 32.20 -22.77 29.97
C LEU A 81 31.85 -21.71 28.92
N LEU A 82 32.57 -20.57 28.90
CA LEU A 82 32.41 -19.53 27.89
C LEU A 82 32.64 -20.08 26.47
N THR A 83 33.67 -20.90 26.30
CA THR A 83 34.03 -21.49 24.99
C THR A 83 32.97 -22.48 24.51
N GLU A 84 32.47 -23.32 25.42
CA GLU A 84 31.36 -24.25 25.16
C GLU A 84 30.10 -23.51 24.73
N TYR A 85 29.62 -22.55 25.54
CA TYR A 85 28.37 -21.83 25.27
C TYR A 85 28.45 -20.92 24.04
N ARG A 86 29.60 -20.32 23.75
CA ARG A 86 29.80 -19.61 22.48
C ARG A 86 29.66 -20.55 21.29
N THR A 87 30.24 -21.74 21.38
CA THR A 87 30.14 -22.75 20.31
C THR A 87 28.70 -23.19 20.10
N ILE A 88 27.94 -23.41 21.17
CA ILE A 88 26.51 -23.71 21.11
C ILE A 88 25.76 -22.55 20.43
N ALA A 89 25.96 -21.31 20.88
CA ALA A 89 25.27 -20.14 20.35
C ALA A 89 25.51 -19.94 18.85
N PHE A 90 26.74 -20.12 18.37
CA PHE A 90 27.06 -20.00 16.94
C PHE A 90 26.37 -21.06 16.06
N ASN A 91 26.07 -22.23 16.61
CA ASN A 91 25.47 -23.35 15.88
C ASN A 91 23.95 -23.43 16.04
N GLU A 92 23.36 -22.62 16.92
CA GLU A 92 21.94 -22.73 17.24
C GLU A 92 21.18 -21.40 17.25
N ALA A 93 21.83 -20.27 17.55
CA ALA A 93 21.16 -18.99 17.70
C ALA A 93 21.15 -18.18 16.40
N LEU A 94 20.31 -17.15 16.38
CA LEU A 94 20.56 -15.96 15.55
C LEU A 94 21.50 -15.02 16.32
N TYR A 95 22.24 -14.18 15.60
CA TYR A 95 23.10 -13.22 16.27
C TYR A 95 23.34 -11.96 15.45
N ILE A 96 23.53 -10.84 16.16
CA ILE A 96 23.86 -9.54 15.57
C ILE A 96 25.34 -9.26 15.82
N ALA A 97 26.11 -9.12 14.74
CA ALA A 97 27.47 -8.60 14.78
C ALA A 97 27.40 -7.06 14.77
N LYS A 98 27.78 -6.45 15.90
CA LYS A 98 27.77 -4.99 16.07
C LYS A 98 29.02 -4.35 15.45
N PRO A 99 28.97 -3.07 15.07
CA PRO A 99 30.15 -2.33 14.59
C PRO A 99 31.31 -2.28 15.61
N THR A 100 31.03 -2.46 16.91
CA THR A 100 32.03 -2.51 17.98
C THR A 100 32.81 -3.83 18.03
N ASN A 101 32.56 -4.77 17.12
CA ASN A 101 32.99 -6.18 17.14
C ASN A 101 32.35 -7.03 18.25
N ASP A 102 31.37 -6.50 18.98
CA ASP A 102 30.55 -7.30 19.89
C ASP A 102 29.55 -8.16 19.12
N THR A 103 29.17 -9.30 19.70
CA THR A 103 28.16 -10.19 19.14
C THR A 103 27.06 -10.46 20.15
N LEU A 104 25.82 -10.21 19.75
CA LEU A 104 24.64 -10.41 20.57
C LEU A 104 23.84 -11.60 20.05
N PHE A 105 23.86 -12.69 20.79
CA PHE A 105 23.14 -13.92 20.45
C PHE A 105 21.72 -13.89 21.00
N PHE A 106 20.78 -14.44 20.25
CA PHE A 106 19.42 -14.62 20.70
C PHE A 106 18.74 -15.80 20.01
N PHE A 107 17.83 -16.42 20.74
CA PHE A 107 16.99 -17.49 20.22
C PHE A 107 15.60 -16.92 19.92
N PRO A 108 15.08 -17.10 18.69
CA PRO A 108 13.73 -16.66 18.37
C PRO A 108 12.72 -17.28 19.33
N PRO A 109 11.86 -16.49 20.02
CA PRO A 109 10.99 -16.99 21.08
C PRO A 109 9.91 -17.96 20.58
N ASN A 110 9.62 -17.92 19.27
CA ASN A 110 8.60 -18.75 18.62
C ASN A 110 9.18 -20.06 18.02
N VAL A 111 10.42 -20.43 18.35
CA VAL A 111 11.10 -21.59 17.78
C VAL A 111 11.49 -22.58 18.87
N GLU A 112 10.73 -23.67 18.97
CA GLU A 112 11.02 -24.81 19.86
C GLU A 112 12.10 -25.72 19.27
N ASP A 113 11.91 -26.15 18.01
CA ASP A 113 12.90 -26.92 17.25
C ASP A 113 13.37 -26.12 16.04
N ARG A 114 14.66 -25.75 16.06
CA ARG A 114 15.32 -24.92 15.06
C ARG A 114 15.46 -25.63 13.71
N LYS A 115 15.63 -26.96 13.73
CA LYS A 115 15.79 -27.76 12.50
C LYS A 115 14.46 -27.95 11.78
N GLU A 116 13.35 -27.88 12.51
CA GLU A 116 11.99 -28.03 11.99
C GLU A 116 11.22 -26.70 11.85
N ALA A 117 11.82 -25.59 12.29
CA ALA A 117 11.21 -24.27 12.24
C ALA A 117 10.87 -23.86 10.80
N LYS A 118 9.58 -23.61 10.55
CA LYS A 118 9.07 -23.15 9.25
C LYS A 118 8.93 -21.63 9.15
N GLY A 119 8.82 -20.94 10.28
CA GLY A 119 8.55 -19.52 10.31
C GLY A 119 9.31 -18.82 11.44
N ILE A 120 9.91 -17.69 11.12
CA ILE A 120 10.50 -16.77 12.08
C ILE A 120 9.90 -15.39 11.82
N THR A 121 9.21 -14.89 12.84
CA THR A 121 8.73 -13.52 12.87
C THR A 121 9.43 -12.79 14.00
N LEU A 122 10.14 -11.72 13.64
CA LEU A 122 10.92 -10.91 14.53
C LEU A 122 10.27 -9.54 14.61
N ASN A 123 9.70 -9.23 15.77
CA ASN A 123 9.04 -7.95 16.04
C ASN A 123 9.54 -7.40 17.38
N TYR A 124 9.91 -6.13 17.38
CA TYR A 124 10.29 -5.39 18.58
C TYR A 124 9.14 -5.30 19.60
N THR A 125 7.90 -5.06 19.16
CA THR A 125 6.74 -4.79 20.05
C THR A 125 6.20 -6.02 20.78
N MET A 126 6.37 -7.22 20.21
CA MET A 126 5.80 -8.46 20.79
C MET A 126 6.75 -9.21 21.72
N ASN A 127 8.07 -8.99 21.61
CA ASN A 127 9.04 -9.95 22.14
C ASN A 127 9.92 -9.46 23.28
N SER A 128 9.83 -8.20 23.74
CA SER A 128 10.76 -7.64 24.75
C SER A 128 12.26 -7.86 24.43
N MET A 129 12.58 -8.14 23.16
CA MET A 129 13.93 -8.48 22.74
C MET A 129 14.70 -7.19 22.50
N VAL A 130 15.44 -6.77 23.52
CA VAL A 130 16.49 -5.73 23.48
C VAL A 130 17.42 -5.91 22.27
N THR A 131 17.52 -7.12 21.71
CA THR A 131 18.47 -7.49 20.66
C THR A 131 18.12 -6.98 19.26
N LEU A 132 16.85 -6.95 18.83
CA LEU A 132 16.47 -6.43 17.49
C LEU A 132 16.49 -4.89 17.42
N ASN A 133 16.74 -4.25 18.57
CA ASN A 133 16.91 -2.80 18.69
C ASN A 133 18.39 -2.35 18.53
N GLU A 134 19.22 -3.21 17.96
CA GLU A 134 20.66 -2.97 17.85
C GLU A 134 21.07 -2.78 16.39
N ILE A 135 21.93 -1.80 16.17
CA ILE A 135 22.55 -1.55 14.88
C ILE A 135 23.63 -2.62 14.65
N GLY A 136 23.56 -3.33 13.53
CA GLY A 136 24.53 -4.36 13.17
C GLY A 136 24.05 -5.24 12.03
N VAL A 137 24.80 -6.31 11.78
CA VAL A 137 24.50 -7.29 10.75
C VAL A 137 23.95 -8.56 11.39
N LEU A 138 22.79 -9.02 10.95
CA LEU A 138 22.16 -10.24 11.45
C LEU A 138 22.65 -11.48 10.70
N HIS A 139 22.86 -12.56 11.45
CA HIS A 139 23.40 -13.83 10.99
C HIS A 139 22.70 -15.02 11.67
N GLY A 140 23.02 -16.24 11.21
CA GLY A 140 22.68 -17.50 11.88
C GLY A 140 21.51 -18.24 11.23
N PHE A 141 21.09 -17.82 10.03
CA PHE A 141 19.99 -18.43 9.29
C PHE A 141 20.30 -19.86 8.84
N LYS A 142 21.57 -20.22 8.67
CA LYS A 142 22.01 -21.61 8.41
C LYS A 142 21.51 -22.61 9.46
N ASN A 143 21.19 -22.15 10.67
CA ASN A 143 20.71 -22.97 11.78
C ASN A 143 19.21 -23.33 11.64
N PHE A 144 18.51 -22.76 10.64
CA PHE A 144 17.08 -22.91 10.38
C PHE A 144 16.81 -23.40 8.94
N PRO A 145 17.25 -24.61 8.56
CA PRO A 145 17.28 -25.06 7.16
C PRO A 145 15.90 -25.25 6.51
N LYS A 146 14.84 -25.46 7.32
CA LYS A 146 13.46 -25.67 6.85
C LYS A 146 12.61 -24.40 6.84
N LEU A 147 13.24 -23.24 7.01
CA LEU A 147 12.53 -21.97 7.10
C LEU A 147 11.86 -21.61 5.77
N GLU A 148 10.53 -21.52 5.79
CA GLU A 148 9.71 -21.12 4.65
C GLU A 148 9.33 -19.64 4.71
N LEU A 149 9.30 -19.06 5.92
CA LEU A 149 8.85 -17.69 6.16
C LEU A 149 9.81 -16.95 7.11
N LEU A 150 10.26 -15.78 6.68
CA LEU A 150 11.10 -14.90 7.49
C LEU A 150 10.56 -13.45 7.41
N ILE A 151 10.09 -12.95 8.54
CA ILE A 151 9.44 -11.62 8.62
C ILE A 151 10.12 -10.80 9.71
N PHE A 152 10.52 -9.58 9.34
CA PHE A 152 11.01 -8.56 10.24
C PHE A 152 10.01 -7.41 10.30
N TYR A 153 9.51 -7.15 11.51
CA TYR A 153 8.76 -5.96 11.85
C TYR A 153 9.66 -5.06 12.71
N ASN A 154 9.95 -3.86 12.20
CA ASN A 154 10.57 -2.78 12.96
C ASN A 154 11.96 -3.15 13.50
N SER A 155 12.82 -3.67 12.63
CA SER A 155 14.20 -4.06 12.97
C SER A 155 15.16 -2.88 12.84
N LEU A 156 16.07 -2.70 13.80
CA LEU A 156 17.18 -1.74 13.74
C LEU A 156 18.47 -2.33 13.15
N VAL A 157 18.44 -3.62 12.81
CA VAL A 157 19.51 -4.29 12.07
C VAL A 157 19.67 -3.58 10.71
N THR A 158 20.91 -3.38 10.27
CA THR A 158 21.23 -2.64 9.04
C THR A 158 21.54 -3.52 7.84
N SER A 159 21.76 -4.83 8.06
CA SER A 159 21.97 -5.82 6.99
C SER A 159 21.78 -7.25 7.50
N ILE A 160 21.67 -8.21 6.59
CA ILE A 160 21.56 -9.65 6.87
C ILE A 160 22.60 -10.38 6.02
N LYS A 161 23.23 -11.40 6.61
CA LYS A 161 24.00 -12.40 5.86
C LYS A 161 23.29 -13.74 5.82
N ASP A 162 23.86 -14.67 5.04
CA ASP A 162 23.49 -16.08 5.00
C ASP A 162 22.02 -16.40 4.62
N LEU A 163 21.29 -15.45 4.01
CA LEU A 163 19.96 -15.72 3.41
C LEU A 163 20.01 -16.81 2.34
N ASN A 164 21.13 -16.91 1.62
CA ASN A 164 21.41 -17.94 0.64
C ASN A 164 21.51 -19.36 1.25
N THR A 165 21.46 -19.50 2.58
CA THR A 165 21.43 -20.81 3.26
C THR A 165 20.01 -21.32 3.54
N LEU A 166 18.97 -20.60 3.10
CA LEU A 166 17.56 -20.92 3.33
C LEU A 166 16.87 -21.47 2.06
N PRO A 167 17.10 -22.72 1.66
CA PRO A 167 16.59 -23.27 0.39
C PRO A 167 15.06 -23.37 0.33
N GLU A 168 14.40 -23.43 1.49
CA GLU A 168 12.95 -23.55 1.62
C GLU A 168 12.21 -22.21 1.68
N LEU A 169 12.93 -21.08 1.67
CA LEU A 169 12.36 -19.75 1.86
C LEU A 169 11.37 -19.39 0.73
N LYS A 170 10.11 -19.19 1.11
CA LYS A 170 9.00 -18.79 0.22
C LYS A 170 8.62 -17.33 0.39
N ARG A 171 8.80 -16.76 1.58
CA ARG A 171 8.46 -15.37 1.87
C ARG A 171 9.50 -14.68 2.71
N PHE A 172 9.90 -13.49 2.27
CA PHE A 172 10.79 -12.60 3.00
C PHE A 172 10.19 -11.20 3.09
N ASP A 173 9.97 -10.72 4.31
CA ASP A 173 9.50 -9.36 4.58
C ASP A 173 10.53 -8.65 5.47
N TRP A 174 11.08 -7.55 4.98
CA TRP A 174 11.92 -6.63 5.75
C TRP A 174 11.24 -5.27 5.83
N ARG A 175 10.72 -4.95 7.03
CA ARG A 175 9.98 -3.72 7.29
C ARG A 175 10.68 -2.84 8.30
N VAL A 176 10.62 -1.54 8.06
CA VAL A 176 11.18 -0.52 8.96
C VAL A 176 10.07 0.46 9.32
N ASP A 177 9.85 0.64 10.61
CA ASP A 177 8.91 1.63 11.11
C ASP A 177 9.65 2.95 11.34
N ALA A 178 9.41 3.89 10.44
CA ALA A 178 10.04 5.20 10.46
C ALA A 178 9.65 6.02 11.71
N TYR A 179 8.42 5.84 12.22
CA TYR A 179 7.97 6.54 13.41
C TYR A 179 8.75 6.03 14.62
N ASP A 180 8.77 4.72 14.84
CA ASP A 180 9.52 4.11 15.96
C ASP A 180 11.03 4.42 15.86
N PHE A 181 11.61 4.36 14.65
CA PHE A 181 13.02 4.71 14.43
C PHE A 181 13.31 6.15 14.89
N SER A 182 12.48 7.11 14.48
CA SER A 182 12.65 8.53 14.82
C SER A 182 12.52 8.82 16.31
N GLN A 183 11.68 8.07 17.04
CA GLN A 183 11.54 8.24 18.49
C GLN A 183 12.78 7.76 19.25
N ARG A 184 13.46 6.73 18.74
CA ARG A 184 14.60 6.09 19.41
C ARG A 184 15.94 6.70 19.03
N TYR A 185 16.07 7.14 17.78
CA TYR A 185 17.24 7.83 17.28
C TYR A 185 16.85 9.19 16.69
N PRO A 186 16.42 10.14 17.53
CA PRO A 186 15.96 11.45 17.06
C PRO A 186 17.06 12.23 16.32
N ASP A 187 18.33 11.89 16.55
CA ASP A 187 19.49 12.53 15.94
C ASP A 187 20.04 11.77 14.72
N ILE A 188 19.42 10.66 14.29
CA ILE A 188 19.84 9.87 13.13
C ILE A 188 18.74 9.91 12.08
N GLU A 189 19.09 10.34 10.87
CA GLU A 189 18.17 10.31 9.73
C GLU A 189 18.02 8.87 9.21
N LEU A 190 16.77 8.40 9.11
CA LEU A 190 16.47 7.11 8.47
C LEU A 190 16.61 7.28 6.95
N THR A 191 17.62 6.63 6.37
CA THR A 191 17.88 6.69 4.93
C THR A 191 17.96 5.28 4.33
N PRO A 192 17.50 5.09 3.08
CA PRO A 192 17.64 3.81 2.40
C PRO A 192 19.10 3.37 2.31
N SER A 193 19.36 2.11 2.64
CA SER A 193 20.73 1.60 2.78
C SER A 193 21.08 0.58 1.70
N ALA A 194 22.35 0.58 1.27
CA ALA A 194 22.88 -0.42 0.34
C ALA A 194 23.04 -1.77 1.04
N VAL A 195 21.97 -2.57 1.02
CA VAL A 195 21.94 -3.92 1.59
C VAL A 195 22.51 -4.95 0.60
N ASN A 196 23.24 -5.92 1.13
CA ASN A 196 23.86 -6.99 0.35
C ASN A 196 23.07 -8.31 0.52
N PHE A 197 21.74 -8.24 0.43
CA PHE A 197 20.91 -9.44 0.52
C PHE A 197 21.21 -10.38 -0.66
N ASP A 198 21.55 -11.62 -0.33
CA ASP A 198 21.88 -12.66 -1.32
C ASP A 198 20.76 -13.69 -1.38
N PHE A 199 19.81 -13.46 -2.29
CA PHE A 199 18.70 -14.38 -2.54
C PHE A 199 19.01 -15.45 -3.60
N SER A 200 20.26 -15.56 -4.06
CA SER A 200 20.61 -16.34 -5.25
C SER A 200 20.31 -17.84 -5.15
N GLN A 201 20.15 -18.37 -3.93
CA GLN A 201 19.84 -19.77 -3.65
C GLN A 201 18.40 -20.00 -3.17
N ASN A 202 17.58 -18.94 -3.05
CA ASN A 202 16.20 -19.03 -2.59
C ASN A 202 15.24 -19.27 -3.76
N ASN A 203 15.39 -20.42 -4.45
CA ASN A 203 14.62 -20.74 -5.65
C ASN A 203 13.11 -20.93 -5.42
N LYS A 204 12.68 -21.06 -4.16
CA LYS A 204 11.28 -21.18 -3.75
C LYS A 204 10.65 -19.84 -3.34
N LEU A 205 11.39 -18.73 -3.41
CA LEU A 205 10.89 -17.42 -3.02
C LEU A 205 9.73 -17.00 -3.93
N GLU A 206 8.56 -16.80 -3.34
CA GLU A 206 7.35 -16.38 -4.03
C GLU A 206 7.05 -14.90 -3.73
N ASP A 207 7.21 -14.47 -2.49
CA ASP A 207 6.87 -13.12 -2.03
C ASP A 207 8.06 -12.42 -1.37
N LEU A 208 8.34 -11.21 -1.83
CA LEU A 208 9.42 -10.36 -1.34
C LEU A 208 8.86 -8.97 -1.00
N LEU A 209 9.08 -8.52 0.23
CA LEU A 209 8.81 -7.16 0.66
C LEU A 209 10.07 -6.57 1.30
N LEU A 210 10.51 -5.42 0.80
CA LEU A 210 11.68 -4.68 1.30
C LEU A 210 11.32 -3.21 1.50
N GLU A 211 11.78 -2.62 2.59
CA GLU A 211 11.64 -1.19 2.87
C GLU A 211 13.02 -0.56 3.14
N TYR A 212 13.22 0.69 2.70
CA TYR A 212 14.44 1.47 2.92
C TYR A 212 15.72 0.81 2.35
N VAL A 213 15.68 0.37 1.09
CA VAL A 213 16.81 -0.29 0.43
C VAL A 213 17.33 0.47 -0.79
N GLU A 214 18.66 0.58 -0.90
CA GLU A 214 19.33 0.93 -2.15
C GLU A 214 19.65 -0.36 -2.93
N MET A 215 19.11 -0.48 -4.15
CA MET A 215 18.98 -1.78 -4.82
C MET A 215 20.27 -2.33 -5.44
N GLY A 216 21.30 -1.50 -5.61
CA GLY A 216 22.45 -1.81 -6.49
C GLY A 216 23.39 -2.95 -6.06
N LYS A 217 23.22 -3.54 -4.87
CA LYS A 217 24.07 -4.63 -4.35
C LYS A 217 23.32 -5.93 -4.03
N MET A 218 22.01 -5.96 -4.26
CA MET A 218 21.23 -7.16 -4.00
C MET A 218 21.46 -8.22 -5.07
N LYS A 219 21.40 -9.49 -4.68
CA LYS A 219 21.30 -10.62 -5.61
C LYS A 219 19.91 -11.23 -5.47
N TYR A 220 19.24 -11.41 -6.60
CA TYR A 220 17.89 -11.95 -6.66
C TYR A 220 17.92 -13.46 -6.97
N PRO A 221 16.83 -14.20 -6.69
CA PRO A 221 16.73 -15.59 -7.09
C PRO A 221 16.77 -15.73 -8.61
N VAL A 222 17.24 -16.89 -9.10
CA VAL A 222 17.20 -17.22 -10.53
C VAL A 222 15.76 -17.45 -10.99
N GLY A 223 14.92 -17.98 -10.11
CA GLY A 223 13.49 -18.18 -10.35
C GLY A 223 12.70 -16.88 -10.37
N LYS A 224 11.55 -16.93 -11.05
CA LYS A 224 10.61 -15.81 -11.12
C LYS A 224 9.72 -15.79 -9.88
N ILE A 225 9.80 -14.73 -9.07
CA ILE A 225 8.95 -14.56 -7.89
C ILE A 225 7.52 -14.19 -8.30
N LYS A 226 6.54 -14.47 -7.45
CA LYS A 226 5.14 -14.10 -7.71
C LYS A 226 4.92 -12.61 -7.48
N THR A 227 5.42 -12.09 -6.36
CA THR A 227 5.23 -10.69 -5.97
C THR A 227 6.49 -10.12 -5.33
N GLY A 228 6.96 -8.99 -5.86
CA GLY A 228 8.00 -8.17 -5.24
C GLY A 228 7.46 -6.77 -4.94
N THR A 229 7.67 -6.28 -3.72
CA THR A 229 7.39 -4.89 -3.34
C THR A 229 8.61 -4.31 -2.66
N ILE A 230 9.09 -3.19 -3.18
CA ILE A 230 10.22 -2.46 -2.62
C ILE A 230 9.74 -1.02 -2.35
N ARG A 231 9.71 -0.61 -1.08
CA ARG A 231 9.29 0.73 -0.65
C ARG A 231 10.48 1.52 -0.15
N ASP A 232 10.36 2.85 -0.25
CA ASP A 232 11.44 3.77 0.11
C ASP A 232 12.76 3.36 -0.56
N ALA A 233 12.66 2.91 -1.81
CA ALA A 233 13.77 2.36 -2.58
C ALA A 233 14.65 3.48 -3.15
N ILE A 234 15.93 3.19 -3.30
CA ILE A 234 16.82 4.00 -4.15
C ILE A 234 17.28 3.14 -5.34
N VAL A 235 16.81 3.52 -6.53
CA VAL A 235 17.19 2.91 -7.81
C VAL A 235 18.37 3.70 -8.38
N ASN A 236 19.52 3.05 -8.57
CA ASN A 236 20.68 3.74 -9.13
C ASN A 236 20.65 3.74 -10.66
N LYS A 237 20.24 2.61 -11.25
CA LYS A 237 20.25 2.37 -12.71
C LYS A 237 19.23 1.30 -13.10
N GLY A 238 18.93 1.19 -14.39
CA GLY A 238 17.94 0.24 -14.91
C GLY A 238 18.28 -1.22 -14.62
N GLU A 239 19.58 -1.55 -14.59
CA GLU A 239 20.06 -2.90 -14.28
C GLU A 239 19.66 -3.39 -12.89
N ASP A 240 19.43 -2.47 -11.94
CA ASP A 240 18.99 -2.83 -10.58
C ASP A 240 17.57 -3.43 -10.60
N ILE A 241 16.73 -2.96 -11.53
CA ILE A 241 15.38 -3.47 -11.77
C ILE A 241 15.43 -4.69 -12.68
N ASP A 242 16.24 -4.65 -13.74
CA ASP A 242 16.35 -5.74 -14.73
C ASP A 242 16.88 -7.05 -14.12
N ALA A 243 17.62 -6.98 -13.02
CA ALA A 243 18.10 -8.14 -12.27
C ALA A 243 16.98 -8.95 -11.59
N ILE A 244 15.75 -8.43 -11.53
CA ILE A 244 14.61 -9.07 -10.86
C ILE A 244 13.75 -9.82 -11.88
N ALA A 245 13.43 -11.08 -11.58
CA ALA A 245 12.41 -11.84 -12.28
C ALA A 245 11.15 -11.92 -11.41
N ALA A 246 10.02 -11.36 -11.87
CA ALA A 246 8.77 -11.32 -11.11
C ALA A 246 7.51 -11.34 -11.99
N ASN A 247 6.41 -11.93 -11.51
CA ASN A 247 5.11 -11.72 -12.16
C ASN A 247 4.61 -10.30 -11.90
N ASN A 248 4.71 -9.83 -10.65
CA ASN A 248 4.34 -8.48 -10.25
C ASN A 248 5.46 -7.86 -9.44
N LEU A 249 6.01 -6.74 -9.91
CA LEU A 249 7.01 -5.96 -9.18
C LEU A 249 6.48 -4.55 -8.96
N ALA A 250 6.53 -4.06 -7.73
CA ALA A 250 6.20 -2.69 -7.38
C ALA A 250 7.39 -2.03 -6.67
N ILE A 251 7.81 -0.87 -7.15
CA ILE A 251 8.92 -0.11 -6.60
C ILE A 251 8.44 1.32 -6.32
N TYR A 252 8.54 1.73 -5.06
CA TYR A 252 8.21 3.05 -4.57
C TYR A 252 9.46 3.66 -3.94
N GLY A 253 9.82 4.89 -4.29
CA GLY A 253 10.99 5.56 -3.76
C GLY A 253 11.53 6.63 -4.69
N ALA A 254 12.85 6.68 -4.86
CA ALA A 254 13.53 7.65 -5.72
C ALA A 254 14.50 6.98 -6.70
N SER A 255 14.75 7.66 -7.81
CA SER A 255 15.79 7.29 -8.78
C SER A 255 16.95 8.26 -8.65
N LYS A 256 18.19 7.75 -8.51
CA LYS A 256 19.40 8.60 -8.61
C LYS A 256 19.64 9.07 -10.05
N SER A 257 19.17 8.30 -11.03
CA SER A 257 19.22 8.69 -12.44
C SER A 257 17.94 9.39 -12.86
N THR A 258 18.07 10.48 -13.61
CA THR A 258 16.93 11.15 -14.26
C THR A 258 16.43 10.35 -15.46
N GLU A 259 17.22 9.42 -15.99
CA GLU A 259 16.87 8.59 -17.14
C GLU A 259 17.05 7.11 -16.82
N LEU A 260 16.04 6.29 -17.10
CA LEU A 260 16.12 4.84 -16.93
C LEU A 260 15.79 4.14 -18.24
N THR A 261 16.62 3.18 -18.61
CA THR A 261 16.35 2.22 -19.68
C THR A 261 16.23 0.84 -19.08
N LEU A 262 15.11 0.16 -19.29
CA LEU A 262 14.81 -1.17 -18.79
C LEU A 262 14.77 -2.17 -19.94
N LYS A 263 15.40 -3.32 -19.74
CA LYS A 263 15.51 -4.41 -20.72
C LYS A 263 14.96 -5.74 -20.19
N SER A 264 14.38 -5.74 -18.99
CA SER A 264 13.89 -6.96 -18.36
C SER A 264 12.91 -7.72 -19.25
N ARG A 265 13.20 -9.01 -19.41
CA ARG A 265 12.30 -9.96 -20.07
C ARG A 265 11.52 -10.83 -19.09
N ASN A 266 11.78 -10.66 -17.81
CA ASN A 266 11.30 -11.55 -16.75
C ASN A 266 10.34 -10.85 -15.78
N ILE A 267 9.88 -9.64 -16.11
CA ILE A 267 8.87 -8.89 -15.35
C ILE A 267 7.59 -8.80 -16.18
N ASP A 268 6.48 -9.36 -15.70
CA ASP A 268 5.20 -9.28 -16.44
C ASP A 268 4.45 -7.97 -16.18
N SER A 269 4.41 -7.55 -14.92
CA SER A 269 3.76 -6.32 -14.47
C SER A 269 4.71 -5.51 -13.60
N LEU A 270 4.94 -4.26 -13.98
CA LEU A 270 5.79 -3.33 -13.26
C LEU A 270 4.99 -2.12 -12.78
N THR A 271 5.11 -1.79 -11.49
CA THR A 271 4.63 -0.54 -10.90
C THR A 271 5.82 0.29 -10.46
N LEU A 272 5.93 1.53 -10.96
CA LEU A 272 6.99 2.46 -10.60
C LEU A 272 6.41 3.76 -10.06
N TYR A 273 6.81 4.10 -8.84
CA TYR A 273 6.69 5.42 -8.26
C TYR A 273 8.09 5.86 -7.81
N LEU A 274 8.82 6.52 -8.72
CA LEU A 274 10.19 6.95 -8.48
C LEU A 274 10.31 8.47 -8.62
N ASP A 275 10.64 9.15 -7.54
CA ASP A 275 11.00 10.57 -7.56
C ASP A 275 12.29 10.80 -8.36
N GLY A 276 12.44 11.98 -8.96
CA GLY A 276 13.64 12.39 -9.72
C GLY A 276 13.77 11.87 -11.15
N LEU A 277 13.01 10.85 -11.57
CA LEU A 277 13.09 10.31 -12.93
C LEU A 277 12.26 11.15 -13.93
N SER A 278 12.86 11.59 -15.05
CA SER A 278 12.21 12.39 -16.11
C SER A 278 12.09 11.67 -17.46
N SER A 279 12.87 10.60 -17.71
CA SER A 279 12.82 9.81 -18.95
C SER A 279 12.82 8.31 -18.68
N LEU A 280 11.88 7.57 -19.27
CA LEU A 280 11.77 6.11 -19.12
C LEU A 280 11.73 5.40 -20.48
N ASP A 281 12.67 4.52 -20.75
CA ASP A 281 12.69 3.67 -21.94
C ASP A 281 12.50 2.21 -21.52
N ILE A 282 11.35 1.62 -21.87
CA ILE A 282 11.09 0.19 -21.70
C ILE A 282 11.01 -0.55 -23.03
N SER A 283 11.42 0.06 -24.15
CA SER A 283 11.27 -0.52 -25.49
C SER A 283 11.97 -1.87 -25.66
N GLY A 284 13.05 -2.12 -24.89
CA GLY A 284 13.78 -3.39 -24.87
C GLY A 284 13.20 -4.45 -23.93
N ALA A 285 12.19 -4.12 -23.11
CA ALA A 285 11.57 -5.01 -22.15
C ALA A 285 10.41 -5.82 -22.76
N SER A 286 9.95 -6.86 -22.04
CA SER A 286 8.80 -7.69 -22.47
C SER A 286 7.63 -7.69 -21.48
N MET A 287 7.49 -6.63 -20.68
CA MET A 287 6.39 -6.49 -19.74
C MET A 287 5.03 -6.30 -20.44
N LEU A 288 3.97 -6.82 -19.82
CA LEU A 288 2.59 -6.75 -20.30
C LEU A 288 1.80 -5.61 -19.65
N LYS A 289 2.19 -5.19 -18.44
CA LYS A 289 1.58 -4.08 -17.71
C LYS A 289 2.65 -3.14 -17.15
N LEU A 290 2.43 -1.85 -17.34
CA LEU A 290 3.16 -0.77 -16.70
C LEU A 290 2.17 0.12 -15.93
N ASP A 291 2.47 0.35 -14.65
CA ASP A 291 1.77 1.28 -13.77
C ASP A 291 2.77 2.34 -13.33
N LEU A 292 2.49 3.61 -13.62
CA LEU A 292 3.38 4.73 -13.27
C LEU A 292 2.91 5.50 -12.03
N SER A 293 1.93 4.95 -11.30
CA SER A 293 1.45 5.36 -9.98
C SER A 293 1.45 6.88 -9.74
N TYR A 294 0.88 7.66 -10.68
CA TYR A 294 0.71 9.10 -10.57
C TYR A 294 2.00 9.94 -10.63
N LYS A 295 3.02 9.45 -11.32
CA LYS A 295 4.24 10.22 -11.56
C LYS A 295 4.01 11.46 -12.43
N GLU A 296 4.26 12.65 -11.89
CA GLU A 296 3.96 13.92 -12.57
C GLU A 296 5.10 14.48 -13.43
N ASN A 297 6.34 14.01 -13.24
CA ASN A 297 7.54 14.66 -13.79
C ASN A 297 8.14 13.94 -15.01
N LEU A 298 7.41 13.01 -15.64
CA LEU A 298 7.92 12.28 -16.80
C LEU A 298 7.77 13.14 -18.08
N GLU A 299 8.89 13.45 -18.71
CA GLU A 299 8.98 14.25 -19.93
C GLU A 299 9.02 13.38 -21.20
N LYS A 300 9.61 12.19 -21.08
CA LYS A 300 9.79 11.25 -22.20
C LYS A 300 9.50 9.81 -21.78
N ILE A 301 8.85 9.07 -22.65
CA ILE A 301 8.62 7.64 -22.46
C ILE A 301 8.67 6.86 -23.78
N LYS A 302 9.37 5.72 -23.78
CA LYS A 302 9.35 4.74 -24.87
C LYS A 302 8.81 3.43 -24.35
N LEU A 303 7.79 2.91 -25.03
CA LEU A 303 7.04 1.73 -24.62
C LEU A 303 7.48 0.49 -25.44
N ASN A 304 7.36 -0.71 -24.86
CA ASN A 304 7.57 -1.94 -25.62
C ASN A 304 6.33 -2.29 -26.45
N GLU A 305 6.56 -2.92 -27.61
CA GLU A 305 5.51 -3.30 -28.56
C GLU A 305 4.52 -4.35 -28.01
N GLY A 306 4.89 -5.06 -26.93
CA GLY A 306 4.06 -6.09 -26.29
C GLY A 306 3.15 -5.59 -25.16
N LEU A 307 3.22 -4.30 -24.80
CA LEU A 307 2.49 -3.75 -23.64
C LEU A 307 0.97 -3.80 -23.86
N LYS A 308 0.27 -4.48 -22.96
CA LYS A 308 -1.21 -4.59 -23.00
C LYS A 308 -1.89 -3.54 -22.13
N LYS A 309 -1.25 -3.08 -21.05
CA LYS A 309 -1.84 -2.15 -20.10
C LYS A 309 -0.86 -1.06 -19.69
N LEU A 310 -1.29 0.19 -19.82
CA LEU A 310 -0.60 1.36 -19.27
C LEU A 310 -1.56 2.07 -18.33
N VAL A 311 -1.26 2.04 -17.03
CA VAL A 311 -2.16 2.55 -15.99
C VAL A 311 -1.52 3.63 -15.10
N SER A 312 -2.35 4.46 -14.47
CA SER A 312 -1.93 5.49 -13.52
C SER A 312 -0.91 6.48 -14.09
N PHE A 313 -1.00 6.78 -15.39
CA PHE A 313 -0.02 7.59 -16.11
C PHE A 313 -0.43 9.07 -16.17
N ARG A 314 0.31 9.94 -15.47
CA ARG A 314 0.17 11.40 -15.55
C ARG A 314 1.12 11.96 -16.61
N ALA A 315 0.56 12.45 -17.70
CA ALA A 315 1.25 12.81 -18.92
C ALA A 315 1.47 14.34 -19.10
N GLY A 316 1.26 15.15 -18.05
CA GLY A 316 1.26 16.62 -18.14
C GLY A 316 2.60 17.28 -18.42
N LYS A 317 3.70 16.55 -18.29
CA LYS A 317 5.05 17.05 -18.60
C LYS A 317 5.64 16.45 -19.87
N LEU A 318 4.91 15.57 -20.57
CA LEU A 318 5.41 14.98 -21.81
C LEU A 318 5.71 16.07 -22.83
N THR A 319 6.91 16.00 -23.43
CA THR A 319 7.30 16.92 -24.50
C THR A 319 6.84 16.44 -25.88
N GLU A 320 6.54 15.14 -26.00
CA GLU A 320 6.09 14.50 -27.24
C GLU A 320 5.14 13.33 -26.95
N LYS A 321 4.30 13.00 -27.94
CA LYS A 321 3.34 11.91 -27.80
C LYS A 321 4.09 10.57 -27.83
N PRO A 322 3.88 9.69 -26.84
CA PRO A 322 4.46 8.36 -26.87
C PRO A 322 3.97 7.58 -28.09
N ASN A 323 4.85 6.78 -28.69
CA ASN A 323 4.41 5.77 -29.63
C ASN A 323 3.71 4.65 -28.85
N PHE A 324 2.39 4.78 -28.66
CA PHE A 324 1.59 3.78 -27.98
C PHE A 324 1.52 2.49 -28.81
N PRO A 325 1.82 1.32 -28.24
CA PRO A 325 1.89 0.07 -28.99
C PRO A 325 0.49 -0.41 -29.39
N LYS A 326 0.38 -1.02 -30.57
CA LYS A 326 -0.91 -1.55 -31.07
C LYS A 326 -1.47 -2.69 -30.22
N SER A 327 -0.65 -3.33 -29.38
CA SER A 327 -1.05 -4.38 -28.46
C SER A 327 -1.82 -3.86 -27.22
N LEU A 328 -1.85 -2.55 -27.01
CA LEU A 328 -2.50 -1.92 -25.87
C LEU A 328 -4.00 -2.19 -25.85
N GLN A 329 -4.51 -2.66 -24.71
CA GLN A 329 -5.92 -2.99 -24.46
C GLN A 329 -6.55 -2.02 -23.46
N GLU A 330 -5.75 -1.55 -22.49
CA GLU A 330 -6.18 -0.61 -21.44
C GLU A 330 -5.18 0.56 -21.35
N LEU A 331 -5.70 1.77 -21.45
CA LEU A 331 -4.95 3.02 -21.32
C LEU A 331 -5.61 3.93 -20.30
N TYR A 332 -4.89 4.25 -19.24
CA TYR A 332 -5.24 5.31 -18.31
C TYR A 332 -4.27 6.47 -18.52
N ILE A 333 -4.79 7.66 -18.81
CA ILE A 333 -3.97 8.85 -19.04
C ILE A 333 -4.61 10.06 -18.37
N GLU A 334 -3.79 10.79 -17.60
CA GLU A 334 -4.18 12.01 -16.89
C GLU A 334 -3.33 13.20 -17.31
N ASN A 335 -3.86 14.42 -17.23
CA ASN A 335 -3.15 15.66 -17.53
C ASN A 335 -2.55 15.68 -18.95
N TYR A 336 -3.18 15.06 -19.94
CA TYR A 336 -2.57 14.97 -21.28
C TYR A 336 -2.70 16.30 -22.04
N SER A 337 -1.61 17.06 -22.09
CA SER A 337 -1.57 18.43 -22.61
C SER A 337 -1.12 18.57 -24.07
N LEU A 338 -0.73 17.45 -24.69
CA LEU A 338 -0.24 17.46 -26.07
C LEU A 338 -1.37 17.69 -27.08
N SER A 339 -1.03 18.34 -28.20
CA SER A 339 -1.98 18.69 -29.26
C SER A 339 -2.49 17.46 -30.03
N ASP A 340 -1.66 16.43 -30.20
CA ASP A 340 -2.07 15.18 -30.84
C ASP A 340 -2.89 14.30 -29.88
N LYS A 341 -4.21 14.31 -30.07
CA LYS A 341 -5.21 13.53 -29.33
C LYS A 341 -5.83 12.42 -30.20
N ASN A 342 -5.11 11.94 -31.22
CA ASN A 342 -5.58 10.86 -32.09
C ASN A 342 -5.13 9.48 -31.59
N PHE A 343 -6.05 8.69 -31.04
CA PHE A 343 -5.81 7.31 -30.59
C PHE A 343 -6.45 6.26 -31.51
N SER A 344 -6.94 6.65 -32.69
CA SER A 344 -7.64 5.75 -33.63
C SER A 344 -6.81 4.54 -34.09
N ILE A 345 -5.48 4.67 -34.10
CA ILE A 345 -4.55 3.60 -34.51
C ILE A 345 -4.45 2.45 -33.49
N LEU A 346 -4.94 2.64 -32.27
CA LEU A 346 -4.87 1.66 -31.18
C LEU A 346 -6.04 0.68 -31.28
N THR A 347 -6.05 -0.15 -32.32
CA THR A 347 -7.20 -0.99 -32.68
C THR A 347 -7.54 -2.07 -31.64
N ASN A 348 -6.61 -2.43 -30.75
CA ASN A 348 -6.87 -3.37 -29.65
C ASN A 348 -7.33 -2.69 -28.35
N LEU A 349 -7.29 -1.34 -28.29
CA LEU A 349 -7.70 -0.59 -27.11
C LEU A 349 -9.20 -0.71 -26.94
N ASN A 350 -9.62 -1.31 -25.82
CA ASN A 350 -11.03 -1.52 -25.47
C ASN A 350 -11.46 -0.73 -24.22
N LYS A 351 -10.50 -0.27 -23.41
CA LYS A 351 -10.79 0.54 -22.22
C LYS A 351 -9.88 1.75 -22.17
N MET A 352 -10.49 2.92 -21.98
CA MET A 352 -9.76 4.16 -21.80
C MET A 352 -10.22 4.89 -20.54
N THR A 353 -9.25 5.31 -19.72
CA THR A 353 -9.49 6.28 -18.65
C THR A 353 -8.78 7.58 -19.00
N LEU A 354 -9.52 8.67 -18.88
CA LEU A 354 -9.13 10.00 -19.28
C LEU A 354 -9.30 10.94 -18.09
N GLY A 355 -8.21 11.51 -17.60
CA GLY A 355 -8.27 12.54 -16.58
C GLY A 355 -7.60 13.85 -16.95
N SER A 356 -8.16 14.93 -16.40
CA SER A 356 -7.73 16.35 -16.47
C SER A 356 -7.12 16.87 -17.79
N GLU A 357 -7.72 17.96 -18.27
CA GLU A 357 -7.51 18.71 -19.53
C GLU A 357 -8.45 18.35 -20.69
N GLY A 358 -8.82 19.36 -21.48
CA GLY A 358 -9.89 19.27 -22.49
C GLY A 358 -9.53 18.34 -23.65
N PHE A 359 -10.25 17.23 -23.78
CA PHE A 359 -10.19 16.27 -24.88
C PHE A 359 -10.89 16.73 -26.18
N ASP A 360 -10.84 18.02 -26.51
CA ASP A 360 -11.31 18.53 -27.80
C ASP A 360 -10.47 17.89 -28.91
N GLY A 361 -11.13 17.42 -29.96
CA GLY A 361 -10.47 16.71 -31.06
C GLY A 361 -9.98 15.29 -30.72
N LEU A 362 -10.38 14.75 -29.56
CA LEU A 362 -10.08 13.36 -29.21
C LEU A 362 -10.72 12.39 -30.21
N THR A 363 -9.87 11.62 -30.88
CA THR A 363 -10.30 10.54 -31.77
C THR A 363 -9.99 9.21 -31.12
N LEU A 364 -11.03 8.42 -30.86
CA LEU A 364 -10.92 7.11 -30.22
C LEU A 364 -10.96 5.96 -31.25
N PRO A 365 -10.35 4.81 -30.96
CA PRO A 365 -10.48 3.64 -31.81
C PRO A 365 -11.90 3.08 -31.74
N THR A 366 -12.37 2.50 -32.84
CA THR A 366 -13.73 1.95 -32.96
C THR A 366 -13.99 0.73 -32.07
N ASN A 367 -12.95 0.14 -31.49
CA ASN A 367 -13.01 -1.04 -30.63
C ASN A 367 -13.21 -0.71 -29.14
N ILE A 368 -13.32 0.57 -28.76
CA ILE A 368 -13.55 0.98 -27.38
C ILE A 368 -14.88 0.44 -26.87
N GLU A 369 -14.84 -0.22 -25.71
CA GLU A 369 -16.00 -0.76 -25.00
C GLU A 369 -16.30 0.02 -23.70
N GLU A 370 -15.27 0.58 -23.05
CA GLU A 370 -15.42 1.33 -21.79
C GLU A 370 -14.63 2.64 -21.81
N ILE A 371 -15.28 3.73 -21.38
CA ILE A 371 -14.65 5.02 -21.14
C ILE A 371 -14.93 5.49 -19.71
N LEU A 372 -13.88 5.86 -19.00
CA LEU A 372 -13.96 6.54 -17.72
C LEU A 372 -13.36 7.95 -17.86
N PHE A 373 -14.16 8.96 -17.60
CA PHE A 373 -13.70 10.34 -17.41
C PHE A 373 -13.52 10.59 -15.92
N THR A 374 -12.38 11.11 -15.49
CA THR A 374 -12.09 11.38 -14.08
C THR A 374 -11.36 12.70 -13.87
N ILE A 375 -11.49 13.31 -12.69
CA ILE A 375 -10.54 14.33 -12.23
C ILE A 375 -9.66 13.72 -11.13
N PRO A 376 -8.31 13.76 -11.27
CA PRO A 376 -7.42 13.31 -10.23
C PRO A 376 -7.57 14.16 -8.97
N TRP A 377 -7.60 13.49 -7.83
CA TRP A 377 -7.45 14.14 -6.52
C TRP A 377 -5.97 14.57 -6.33
N PRO A 378 -5.65 15.75 -5.76
CA PRO A 378 -6.53 16.74 -5.12
C PRO A 378 -6.95 17.93 -6.02
N TYR A 379 -6.91 17.79 -7.35
CA TYR A 379 -7.05 18.96 -8.23
C TYR A 379 -8.50 19.37 -8.47
N THR A 380 -8.78 20.68 -8.34
CA THR A 380 -10.03 21.33 -8.79
C THR A 380 -10.00 21.65 -10.29
N ALA A 381 -9.42 20.78 -11.11
CA ALA A 381 -9.33 21.02 -12.54
C ALA A 381 -10.74 21.05 -13.13
N LYS A 382 -11.12 22.15 -13.78
CA LYS A 382 -12.35 22.18 -14.57
C LYS A 382 -12.05 21.50 -15.90
N PHE A 383 -12.87 20.54 -16.32
CA PHE A 383 -12.88 20.16 -17.73
C PHE A 383 -13.24 21.43 -18.53
N GLY A 384 -12.34 21.84 -19.42
CA GLY A 384 -12.58 22.97 -20.32
C GLY A 384 -13.73 22.68 -21.29
N SER A 385 -14.13 23.70 -22.07
CA SER A 385 -15.13 23.58 -23.15
C SER A 385 -14.88 22.41 -24.10
N GLY A 386 -13.60 22.14 -24.39
CA GLY A 386 -12.81 20.91 -24.16
C GLY A 386 -13.35 19.50 -24.35
N PHE A 387 -14.65 19.22 -24.36
CA PHE A 387 -15.15 17.85 -24.22
C PHE A 387 -15.72 17.37 -25.55
N ASN A 388 -15.21 16.25 -26.11
CA ASN A 388 -15.86 15.62 -27.26
C ASN A 388 -17.30 15.25 -26.87
N ARG A 389 -18.27 15.68 -27.67
CA ARG A 389 -19.68 15.53 -27.36
C ARG A 389 -20.35 14.44 -28.20
N ASP A 390 -19.69 13.91 -29.23
CA ASP A 390 -20.29 12.90 -30.09
C ASP A 390 -19.50 11.60 -30.08
N TYR A 391 -20.08 10.59 -29.44
CA TYR A 391 -19.57 9.22 -29.36
C TYR A 391 -20.39 8.24 -30.20
N SER A 392 -21.30 8.72 -31.06
CA SER A 392 -22.20 7.88 -31.88
C SER A 392 -21.46 6.88 -32.78
N ASN A 393 -20.24 7.21 -33.20
CA ASN A 393 -19.41 6.36 -34.05
C ASN A 393 -18.72 5.19 -33.30
N LEU A 394 -18.78 5.16 -31.97
CA LEU A 394 -18.16 4.10 -31.16
C LEU A 394 -19.12 2.93 -30.97
N THR A 395 -19.36 2.17 -32.04
CA THR A 395 -20.37 1.09 -32.10
C THR A 395 -20.15 -0.09 -31.15
N LYS A 396 -19.02 -0.13 -30.44
CA LYS A 396 -18.74 -1.12 -29.38
C LYS A 396 -18.79 -0.55 -27.96
N LEU A 397 -18.96 0.76 -27.79
CA LEU A 397 -18.97 1.41 -26.49
C LEU A 397 -20.20 0.98 -25.68
N LYS A 398 -19.98 0.23 -24.60
CA LYS A 398 -21.03 -0.29 -23.71
C LYS A 398 -21.11 0.46 -22.40
N LYS A 399 -20.03 1.08 -21.95
CA LYS A 399 -19.93 1.64 -20.60
C LYS A 399 -19.26 3.00 -20.58
N VAL A 400 -19.92 3.96 -19.95
CA VAL A 400 -19.38 5.30 -19.68
C VAL A 400 -19.52 5.63 -18.20
N ILE A 401 -18.43 6.08 -17.59
CA ILE A 401 -18.41 6.63 -16.24
C ILE A 401 -17.85 8.06 -16.30
N ILE A 402 -18.52 9.00 -15.65
CA ILE A 402 -18.10 10.39 -15.50
C ILE A 402 -17.93 10.68 -14.00
N ASN A 403 -16.69 10.90 -13.56
CA ASN A 403 -16.32 10.95 -12.15
C ASN A 403 -15.66 12.29 -11.75
N ASN A 404 -16.22 12.96 -10.74
CA ASN A 404 -15.78 14.24 -10.18
C ASN A 404 -15.75 15.40 -11.18
N ILE A 405 -16.58 15.35 -12.23
CA ILE A 405 -16.52 16.32 -13.34
C ILE A 405 -17.75 17.23 -13.39
N PRO A 406 -17.58 18.56 -13.27
CA PRO A 406 -18.61 19.50 -13.71
C PRO A 406 -18.70 19.41 -15.24
N ILE A 407 -19.85 18.98 -15.75
CA ILE A 407 -20.08 18.77 -17.19
C ILE A 407 -21.35 19.50 -17.64
N ASN A 408 -21.29 20.11 -18.82
CA ASN A 408 -22.49 20.48 -19.58
C ASN A 408 -22.80 19.32 -20.53
N GLN A 409 -23.96 18.70 -20.40
CA GLN A 409 -24.40 17.56 -21.21
C GLN A 409 -25.01 17.97 -22.55
N THR A 410 -25.14 19.27 -22.83
CA THR A 410 -25.69 19.76 -24.10
C THR A 410 -24.86 19.22 -25.28
N GLY A 411 -25.54 18.60 -26.24
CA GLY A 411 -24.90 17.99 -27.41
C GLY A 411 -24.15 16.69 -27.14
N LEU A 412 -24.22 16.14 -25.91
CA LEU A 412 -23.63 14.84 -25.60
C LEU A 412 -24.46 13.71 -26.21
N ILE A 413 -23.87 13.00 -27.16
CA ILE A 413 -24.48 11.92 -27.93
C ILE A 413 -23.70 10.65 -27.65
N PHE A 414 -24.41 9.63 -27.20
CA PHE A 414 -23.88 8.27 -27.01
C PHE A 414 -24.38 7.34 -28.11
N PRO A 415 -23.64 6.26 -28.42
CA PRO A 415 -24.07 5.30 -29.42
C PRO A 415 -25.22 4.44 -28.85
N ALA A 416 -26.06 3.91 -29.75
CA ALA A 416 -27.27 3.18 -29.36
C ALA A 416 -26.98 1.89 -28.55
N ASN A 417 -25.77 1.34 -28.63
CA ASN A 417 -25.33 0.14 -27.92
C ASN A 417 -24.76 0.41 -26.51
N LEU A 418 -24.84 1.65 -26.01
CA LEU A 418 -24.45 1.96 -24.63
C LEU A 418 -25.39 1.23 -23.65
N GLU A 419 -24.84 0.46 -22.73
CA GLU A 419 -25.58 -0.34 -21.75
C GLU A 419 -25.52 0.23 -20.32
N TYR A 420 -24.48 1.01 -20.01
CA TYR A 420 -24.21 1.53 -18.67
C TYR A 420 -23.73 2.99 -18.71
N LEU A 421 -24.40 3.85 -17.94
CA LEU A 421 -24.00 5.24 -17.72
C LEU A 421 -23.97 5.56 -16.23
N GLU A 422 -22.84 6.07 -15.72
CA GLU A 422 -22.70 6.50 -14.33
C GLU A 422 -22.11 7.90 -14.21
N PHE A 423 -22.73 8.69 -13.34
CA PHE A 423 -22.20 9.94 -12.82
C PHE A 423 -21.77 9.75 -11.38
N LYS A 424 -20.59 10.24 -11.04
CA LYS A 424 -20.00 10.07 -9.72
C LYS A 424 -19.38 11.37 -9.23
N ASP A 425 -19.65 11.79 -7.99
CA ASP A 425 -19.03 12.99 -7.44
C ASP A 425 -18.71 12.91 -5.95
N TYR A 426 -17.42 12.78 -5.63
CA TYR A 426 -16.90 12.79 -4.27
C TYR A 426 -16.71 14.18 -3.68
N THR A 427 -16.81 15.22 -4.51
CA THR A 427 -16.64 16.61 -4.11
C THR A 427 -17.99 17.31 -4.10
N SER A 428 -18.39 17.92 -2.99
CA SER A 428 -19.64 18.68 -2.98
C SER A 428 -19.52 19.91 -3.89
N GLY A 429 -20.44 20.08 -4.84
CA GLY A 429 -20.61 21.33 -5.59
C GLY A 429 -20.32 21.28 -7.09
N ASN A 430 -20.00 20.12 -7.69
CA ASN A 430 -20.03 20.04 -9.16
C ASN A 430 -21.48 19.88 -9.64
N LYS A 431 -21.90 20.86 -10.42
CA LYS A 431 -23.20 20.86 -11.09
C LYS A 431 -23.06 20.25 -12.48
N ILE A 432 -23.93 19.31 -12.80
CA ILE A 432 -24.14 18.84 -14.14
C ILE A 432 -25.22 19.71 -14.80
N SER A 433 -24.86 20.39 -15.88
CA SER A 433 -25.72 21.34 -16.61
C SER A 433 -26.25 20.78 -17.94
N GLY A 434 -27.30 21.39 -18.48
CA GLY A 434 -28.00 20.92 -19.67
C GLY A 434 -29.13 19.92 -19.37
N THR A 435 -29.97 19.66 -20.36
CA THR A 435 -31.26 18.96 -20.19
C THR A 435 -31.17 17.47 -19.88
N GLY A 436 -30.00 16.83 -20.09
CA GLY A 436 -29.75 15.42 -19.78
C GLY A 436 -30.79 14.45 -20.34
N ASP A 437 -31.01 14.49 -21.66
CA ASP A 437 -31.98 13.63 -22.34
C ASP A 437 -31.32 12.34 -22.87
N TYR A 438 -31.55 11.23 -22.17
CA TYR A 438 -31.06 9.90 -22.52
C TYR A 438 -32.14 8.99 -23.11
N SER A 439 -33.32 9.52 -23.39
CA SER A 439 -34.49 8.74 -23.84
C SER A 439 -34.24 7.95 -25.13
N ASN A 440 -33.30 8.41 -25.96
CA ASN A 440 -32.96 7.80 -27.25
C ASN A 440 -31.92 6.67 -27.16
N ILE A 441 -31.34 6.39 -25.99
CA ILE A 441 -30.33 5.33 -25.82
C ILE A 441 -31.03 4.00 -25.60
N SER A 442 -31.37 3.32 -26.69
CA SER A 442 -32.25 2.14 -26.70
C SER A 442 -31.74 0.95 -25.88
N ASN A 443 -30.42 0.75 -25.77
CA ASN A 443 -29.85 -0.36 -25.01
C ASN A 443 -29.40 0.00 -23.58
N LEU A 444 -29.68 1.21 -23.10
CA LEU A 444 -29.26 1.62 -21.76
C LEU A 444 -30.03 0.81 -20.70
N LYS A 445 -29.31 -0.09 -20.01
CA LYS A 445 -29.87 -0.95 -18.96
C LYS A 445 -29.68 -0.37 -17.57
N THR A 446 -28.55 0.33 -17.35
CA THR A 446 -28.19 0.89 -16.05
C THR A 446 -27.89 2.38 -16.13
N PHE A 447 -28.57 3.15 -15.29
CA PHE A 447 -28.28 4.56 -15.05
C PHE A 447 -27.96 4.76 -13.57
N ARG A 448 -26.81 5.35 -13.30
CA ARG A 448 -26.29 5.54 -11.95
C ARG A 448 -25.88 6.98 -11.68
N ALA A 449 -26.26 7.50 -10.53
CA ALA A 449 -25.67 8.70 -9.94
C ALA A 449 -25.24 8.36 -8.50
N ASN A 450 -23.99 8.62 -8.14
CA ASN A 450 -23.44 8.16 -6.86
C ASN A 450 -22.45 9.16 -6.27
N HIS A 451 -22.55 9.40 -4.96
CA HIS A 451 -21.83 10.46 -4.25
C HIS A 451 -22.27 11.85 -4.76
N THR A 452 -22.69 12.74 -3.85
CA THR A 452 -23.45 13.98 -4.07
C THR A 452 -23.43 14.58 -5.49
N VAL A 453 -24.32 14.11 -6.37
CA VAL A 453 -24.43 14.58 -7.77
C VAL A 453 -25.56 15.60 -7.89
N GLU A 454 -25.27 16.79 -8.41
CA GLU A 454 -26.27 17.81 -8.70
C GLU A 454 -26.58 17.89 -10.20
N PHE A 455 -27.86 17.73 -10.57
CA PHE A 455 -28.32 17.98 -11.93
C PHE A 455 -29.12 19.28 -12.02
N GLU A 456 -28.90 20.03 -13.10
CA GLU A 456 -29.68 21.23 -13.42
C GLU A 456 -31.14 20.93 -13.77
N PHE A 457 -31.40 19.76 -14.36
CA PHE A 457 -32.73 19.26 -14.69
C PHE A 457 -32.80 17.78 -14.35
N ALA A 458 -33.99 17.29 -14.00
CA ALA A 458 -34.19 15.86 -13.83
C ALA A 458 -33.88 15.13 -15.15
N PRO A 459 -33.02 14.10 -15.15
CA PRO A 459 -32.63 13.40 -16.38
C PRO A 459 -33.83 12.67 -16.99
N LYS A 460 -33.96 12.72 -18.32
CA LYS A 460 -34.96 11.90 -19.03
C LYS A 460 -34.35 10.55 -19.38
N LEU A 461 -35.01 9.48 -18.95
CA LEU A 461 -34.47 8.13 -19.01
C LEU A 461 -35.22 7.28 -20.06
N PRO A 462 -34.55 6.32 -20.72
CA PRO A 462 -35.17 5.46 -21.71
C PRO A 462 -36.03 4.37 -21.04
N PRO A 463 -37.12 3.91 -21.67
CA PRO A 463 -38.10 2.99 -21.07
C PRO A 463 -37.56 1.58 -20.79
N TYR A 464 -36.42 1.21 -21.38
CA TYR A 464 -35.81 -0.12 -21.27
C TYR A 464 -34.88 -0.27 -20.07
N LEU A 465 -34.76 0.75 -19.22
CA LEU A 465 -33.89 0.74 -18.05
C LEU A 465 -34.32 -0.36 -17.06
N SER A 466 -33.38 -1.22 -16.68
CA SER A 466 -33.59 -2.25 -15.65
C SER A 466 -33.10 -1.82 -14.27
N THR A 467 -32.10 -0.93 -14.22
CA THR A 467 -31.45 -0.50 -12.99
C THR A 467 -31.37 1.02 -12.92
N LEU A 468 -32.03 1.59 -11.91
CA LEU A 468 -31.91 3.00 -11.53
C LEU A 468 -31.35 3.11 -10.11
N TYR A 469 -30.13 3.63 -9.98
CA TYR A 469 -29.50 3.90 -8.68
C TYR A 469 -29.06 5.35 -8.59
N LEU A 470 -29.71 6.11 -7.73
CA LEU A 470 -29.41 7.52 -7.50
C LEU A 470 -29.15 7.72 -6.01
N TYR A 471 -27.90 7.93 -5.61
CA TYR A 471 -27.52 8.09 -4.22
C TYR A 471 -26.99 9.50 -3.95
N ARG A 472 -27.60 10.18 -2.98
CA ARG A 472 -27.34 11.59 -2.62
C ARG A 472 -27.53 12.57 -3.79
N LEU A 473 -28.58 12.36 -4.58
CA LEU A 473 -28.95 13.23 -5.70
C LEU A 473 -29.33 14.64 -5.21
N ILE A 474 -29.03 15.66 -6.00
CA ILE A 474 -29.53 17.03 -5.83
C ILE A 474 -30.24 17.43 -7.12
N LEU A 475 -31.49 17.89 -6.97
CA LEU A 475 -32.32 18.45 -8.04
C LEU A 475 -32.78 19.86 -7.64
N PRO A 476 -33.17 20.71 -8.62
CA PRO A 476 -33.71 22.03 -8.35
C PRO A 476 -35.02 21.96 -7.54
N THR A 477 -35.33 23.05 -6.84
CA THR A 477 -36.60 23.18 -6.10
C THR A 477 -37.80 23.04 -7.03
N GLY A 478 -38.76 22.19 -6.64
CA GLY A 478 -39.97 21.95 -7.43
C GLY A 478 -39.75 21.12 -8.68
N ALA A 479 -38.58 20.45 -8.82
CA ALA A 479 -38.33 19.57 -9.95
C ALA A 479 -39.37 18.45 -10.02
N THR A 480 -39.85 18.18 -11.23
CA THR A 480 -40.60 16.96 -11.54
C THR A 480 -39.62 15.94 -12.10
N PHE A 481 -39.47 14.82 -11.41
CA PHE A 481 -38.70 13.67 -11.89
C PHE A 481 -39.67 12.59 -12.35
N ASP A 482 -39.89 12.54 -13.65
CA ASP A 482 -40.79 11.59 -14.29
C ASP A 482 -40.04 10.35 -14.75
N ILE A 483 -40.32 9.23 -14.09
CA ILE A 483 -39.83 7.90 -14.46
C ILE A 483 -40.97 6.95 -14.80
N SER A 484 -42.16 7.48 -15.13
CA SER A 484 -43.36 6.69 -15.41
C SER A 484 -43.22 5.73 -16.60
N ASN A 485 -42.30 6.02 -17.52
CA ASN A 485 -42.00 5.19 -18.68
C ASN A 485 -41.07 4.00 -18.36
N LEU A 486 -40.46 3.93 -17.17
CA LEU A 486 -39.49 2.91 -16.78
C LEU A 486 -40.18 1.59 -16.36
N THR A 487 -40.82 0.94 -17.33
CA THR A 487 -41.66 -0.24 -17.09
C THR A 487 -40.90 -1.54 -16.87
N ASN A 488 -39.56 -1.55 -17.03
CA ASN A 488 -38.71 -2.73 -16.95
C ASN A 488 -37.80 -2.76 -15.70
N LEU A 489 -38.05 -1.89 -14.71
CA LEU A 489 -37.21 -1.79 -13.52
C LEU A 489 -37.18 -3.10 -12.71
N GLN A 490 -35.96 -3.59 -12.48
CA GLN A 490 -35.63 -4.70 -11.57
C GLN A 490 -34.88 -4.21 -10.34
N PHE A 491 -34.39 -2.97 -10.36
CA PHE A 491 -33.73 -2.32 -9.24
C PHE A 491 -34.05 -0.83 -9.24
N LEU A 492 -34.55 -0.32 -8.12
CA LEU A 492 -34.82 1.10 -7.89
C LEU A 492 -34.23 1.55 -6.55
N ASN A 493 -33.37 2.56 -6.57
CA ASN A 493 -32.95 3.31 -5.39
C ASN A 493 -32.87 4.80 -5.74
N ILE A 494 -33.54 5.65 -4.96
CA ILE A 494 -33.49 7.11 -5.09
C ILE A 494 -33.31 7.69 -3.69
N SER A 495 -32.11 8.21 -3.44
CA SER A 495 -31.77 8.97 -2.25
C SER A 495 -31.43 10.39 -2.64
N MET A 496 -32.25 11.33 -2.17
CA MET A 496 -31.98 12.76 -2.27
C MET A 496 -31.04 13.20 -1.14
N SER A 497 -30.26 14.26 -1.40
CA SER A 497 -29.46 14.97 -0.39
C SER A 497 -29.90 16.42 -0.19
N SER A 498 -30.64 16.99 -1.13
CA SER A 498 -31.17 18.36 -1.05
C SER A 498 -32.38 18.44 -0.11
N PRO A 499 -32.61 19.54 0.63
CA PRO A 499 -33.86 19.73 1.37
C PRO A 499 -35.05 20.12 0.48
N ASN A 500 -34.85 20.30 -0.83
CA ASN A 500 -35.86 20.82 -1.74
C ASN A 500 -36.89 19.76 -2.13
N PRO A 501 -38.20 19.97 -1.87
CA PRO A 501 -39.24 19.04 -2.29
C PRO A 501 -39.30 18.85 -3.82
N ILE A 502 -39.60 17.63 -4.25
CA ILE A 502 -39.77 17.25 -5.65
C ILE A 502 -41.12 16.57 -5.90
N THR A 503 -41.51 16.46 -7.16
CA THR A 503 -42.58 15.54 -7.60
C THR A 503 -41.93 14.33 -8.28
N LEU A 504 -42.12 13.14 -7.73
CA LEU A 504 -41.64 11.87 -8.31
C LEU A 504 -42.82 11.14 -8.97
N ILE A 505 -42.76 10.89 -10.27
CA ILE A 505 -43.80 10.14 -10.99
C ILE A 505 -43.28 8.74 -11.28
N LEU A 506 -43.91 7.72 -10.69
CA LEU A 506 -43.50 6.33 -10.79
C LEU A 506 -44.18 5.59 -11.97
N PRO A 507 -43.60 4.48 -12.47
CA PRO A 507 -44.29 3.59 -13.38
C PRO A 507 -45.53 3.00 -12.73
N THR A 508 -46.63 2.90 -13.47
CA THR A 508 -47.87 2.28 -12.98
C THR A 508 -47.74 0.78 -12.75
N ASN A 509 -46.71 0.15 -13.32
CA ASN A 509 -46.39 -1.28 -13.18
C ASN A 509 -45.16 -1.53 -12.27
N LEU A 510 -44.78 -0.58 -11.43
CA LEU A 510 -43.63 -0.74 -10.52
C LEU A 510 -43.81 -1.98 -9.63
N ALA A 511 -42.81 -2.86 -9.60
CA ALA A 511 -42.81 -4.08 -8.79
C ALA A 511 -42.16 -3.87 -7.42
N GLU A 512 -42.72 -4.46 -6.36
CA GLU A 512 -42.18 -4.38 -5.00
C GLU A 512 -40.75 -4.95 -4.91
N ASP A 513 -40.46 -6.03 -5.65
CA ASP A 513 -39.13 -6.64 -5.69
C ASP A 513 -38.04 -5.69 -6.19
N ALA A 514 -38.35 -4.82 -7.15
CA ALA A 514 -37.40 -3.84 -7.67
C ALA A 514 -37.01 -2.79 -6.61
N VAL A 515 -37.98 -2.37 -5.79
CA VAL A 515 -37.78 -1.42 -4.70
C VAL A 515 -37.06 -2.08 -3.52
N LYS A 516 -37.46 -3.31 -3.18
CA LYS A 516 -36.82 -4.11 -2.12
C LYS A 516 -35.35 -4.38 -2.42
N ALA A 517 -35.02 -4.69 -3.67
CA ALA A 517 -33.63 -4.87 -4.11
C ALA A 517 -32.79 -3.61 -3.86
N GLY A 518 -33.35 -2.42 -4.10
CA GLY A 518 -32.65 -1.16 -3.82
C GLY A 518 -32.54 -0.79 -2.34
N SER A 519 -33.50 -1.17 -1.50
CA SER A 519 -33.45 -0.94 -0.06
C SER A 519 -32.39 -1.82 0.64
N ALA A 520 -32.23 -3.07 0.20
CA ALA A 520 -31.24 -4.00 0.75
C ALA A 520 -29.80 -3.46 0.63
N LEU A 521 -29.50 -2.72 -0.44
CA LEU A 521 -28.17 -2.16 -0.69
C LEU A 521 -27.77 -1.04 0.30
N VAL A 522 -28.73 -0.40 0.94
CA VAL A 522 -28.52 0.67 1.95
C VAL A 522 -28.81 0.19 3.38
N GLY A 523 -28.68 -1.12 3.63
CA GLY A 523 -28.86 -1.68 4.98
C GLY A 523 -30.32 -1.70 5.46
N GLY A 524 -31.29 -1.66 4.54
CA GLY A 524 -32.72 -1.80 4.86
C GLY A 524 -33.42 -0.54 5.34
N VAL A 525 -32.83 0.65 5.15
CA VAL A 525 -33.38 1.94 5.61
C VAL A 525 -34.59 2.38 4.77
N ALA A 526 -34.38 2.72 3.50
CA ALA A 526 -35.42 3.06 2.55
C ALA A 526 -34.85 3.00 1.13
N SER A 527 -35.63 2.54 0.15
CA SER A 527 -35.24 2.63 -1.27
C SER A 527 -35.48 4.04 -1.81
N LEU A 528 -36.49 4.73 -1.30
CA LEU A 528 -36.83 6.10 -1.64
C LEU A 528 -36.62 6.99 -0.40
N LEU A 529 -35.53 7.77 -0.39
CA LEU A 529 -35.25 8.77 0.64
C LEU A 529 -35.48 10.16 0.03
N LEU A 530 -36.59 10.80 0.36
CA LEU A 530 -37.06 12.05 -0.26
C LEU A 530 -37.19 13.18 0.76
N PRO A 531 -37.07 14.45 0.36
CA PRO A 531 -37.26 15.59 1.27
C PRO A 531 -38.73 15.73 1.70
N LYS A 532 -38.96 16.13 2.95
CA LYS A 532 -40.32 16.40 3.46
C LYS A 532 -41.07 17.40 2.58
N GLY A 533 -42.31 17.05 2.21
CA GLY A 533 -43.16 17.83 1.30
C GLY A 533 -43.07 17.39 -0.17
N SER A 534 -42.24 16.40 -0.49
CA SER A 534 -42.24 15.77 -1.82
C SER A 534 -43.55 15.02 -2.09
N THR A 535 -43.97 14.99 -3.35
CA THR A 535 -45.17 14.26 -3.80
C THR A 535 -44.76 13.05 -4.65
N ILE A 536 -45.41 11.91 -4.41
CA ILE A 536 -45.25 10.70 -5.24
C ILE A 536 -46.53 10.50 -6.04
N VAL A 537 -46.40 10.40 -7.37
CA VAL A 537 -47.50 10.11 -8.30
C VAL A 537 -47.40 8.66 -8.74
N ASN A 538 -48.55 7.99 -8.88
CA ASN A 538 -48.66 6.53 -9.11
C ASN A 538 -48.08 5.70 -7.96
N GLU A 539 -48.22 6.15 -6.71
CA GLU A 539 -47.79 5.42 -5.52
C GLU A 539 -48.59 4.11 -5.32
N PRO A 540 -47.96 2.92 -5.40
CA PRO A 540 -48.60 1.67 -5.01
C PRO A 540 -48.79 1.58 -3.50
N GLU A 541 -49.85 0.92 -3.02
CA GLU A 541 -50.19 0.82 -1.59
C GLU A 541 -49.05 0.29 -0.70
N TRP A 542 -48.23 -0.63 -1.24
CA TRP A 542 -47.11 -1.25 -0.52
C TRP A 542 -45.88 -0.35 -0.41
N LEU A 543 -45.78 0.73 -1.18
CA LEU A 543 -44.55 1.53 -1.33
C LEU A 543 -44.16 2.27 -0.05
N SER A 544 -45.13 2.66 0.76
CA SER A 544 -44.95 3.36 2.04
C SER A 544 -43.92 2.71 2.98
N LYS A 545 -43.71 1.38 2.90
CA LYS A 545 -42.71 0.64 3.69
C LYS A 545 -41.25 0.92 3.27
N TYR A 546 -41.06 1.45 2.07
CA TYR A 546 -39.76 1.67 1.45
C TYR A 546 -39.45 3.16 1.21
N VAL A 547 -40.34 4.04 1.68
CA VAL A 547 -40.21 5.50 1.58
C VAL A 547 -39.86 6.08 2.94
N GLN A 548 -38.84 6.93 2.97
CA GLN A 548 -38.52 7.77 4.11
C GLN A 548 -38.50 9.23 3.68
N LEU A 549 -39.26 10.06 4.41
CA LEU A 549 -39.21 11.51 4.28
C LEU A 549 -38.31 12.09 5.36
N TYR A 550 -37.39 12.99 5.01
CA TYR A 550 -36.47 13.64 5.95
C TYR A 550 -36.58 15.17 5.96
#